data_AF-A0A9P0MCK2-F1
#
_entry.id   AF-A0A9P0MCK2-F1
#
_cell.length_a   1.000
_cell.length_b   1.000
_cell.length_c   1.000
_cell.angle_alpha   90.00
_cell.angle_beta   90.00
_cell.angle_gamma   90.00
#
_symmetry.space_group_name_H-M   'P 1'
#
loop_
_entity.id
_entity.type
_entity.pdbx_description
1 polymer ?
#
loop_
_entity_poly.entity_id
_entity_poly.type
_entity_poly.pdbx_seq_one_letter_code
_entity_poly.pdbx_strand_id
1 'polypeptide(L)'
;MAPIQGMPTDTPEARYMAALTRTKNCVERCRGVLKNTFRCLLKDSVLHYAPFKAGQIINATRVRHNMCVRANLDMEDQEEQADNDVPDLDAIVSNVLEQGQARRANII
;
A
#
# COMPACT_ATOMS: atom_id res chain seq x y z
N MET A 1 -10.05 -13.22 -0.31
CA MET A 1 -10.11 -14.66 -0.63
C MET A 1 -8.69 -15.18 -0.87
N ALA A 2 -8.18 -16.00 0.04
CA ALA A 2 -6.89 -16.69 -0.10
C ALA A 2 -7.08 -17.96 -0.96
N PRO A 3 -6.08 -18.36 -1.77
CA PRO A 3 -6.15 -19.62 -2.52
C PRO A 3 -6.25 -20.79 -1.55
N ILE A 4 -7.17 -21.72 -1.81
CA ILE A 4 -7.32 -22.93 -1.00
C ILE A 4 -6.17 -23.88 -1.37
N GLN A 5 -5.26 -24.15 -0.44
CA GLN A 5 -4.14 -25.07 -0.66
C GLN A 5 -4.58 -26.53 -0.44
N GLY A 6 -4.00 -27.45 -1.22
CA GLY A 6 -4.19 -28.89 -1.04
C GLY A 6 -5.34 -29.52 -1.83
N MET A 7 -5.87 -28.86 -2.87
CA MET A 7 -6.86 -29.52 -3.74
C MET A 7 -6.21 -30.57 -4.66
N PRO A 8 -6.88 -31.71 -4.89
CA PRO A 8 -6.39 -32.73 -5.82
C PRO A 8 -6.28 -32.14 -7.23
N THR A 9 -5.15 -32.41 -7.90
CA THR A 9 -4.75 -31.71 -9.14
C THR A 9 -5.67 -31.97 -10.34
N ASP A 10 -6.53 -32.99 -10.26
CA ASP A 10 -7.42 -33.42 -11.34
C ASP A 10 -8.87 -32.91 -11.20
N THR A 11 -9.15 -32.04 -10.23
CA THR A 11 -10.51 -31.52 -10.07
C THR A 11 -10.74 -30.21 -10.86
N PRO A 12 -11.98 -29.96 -11.32
CA PRO A 12 -12.35 -28.66 -11.91
C PRO A 12 -12.02 -27.47 -11.02
N GLU A 13 -12.13 -27.63 -9.70
CA GLU A 13 -11.84 -26.62 -8.69
C GLU A 13 -10.34 -26.29 -8.61
N ALA A 14 -9.46 -27.29 -8.74
CA ALA A 14 -8.01 -27.09 -8.79
C ALA A 14 -7.59 -26.27 -10.01
N ARG A 15 -8.19 -26.55 -11.18
CA ARG A 15 -7.97 -25.76 -12.40
C ARG A 15 -8.45 -24.31 -12.24
N TYR A 16 -9.62 -24.10 -11.64
CA TYR A 16 -10.14 -22.77 -11.36
C TYR A 16 -9.23 -21.99 -10.40
N MET A 17 -8.78 -22.61 -9.31
CA MET A 17 -7.85 -21.98 -8.36
C MET A 17 -6.50 -21.66 -8.97
N ALA A 18 -5.96 -22.53 -9.83
CA ALA A 18 -4.71 -22.26 -10.55
C ALA A 18 -4.85 -21.02 -11.46
N ALA A 19 -5.94 -20.93 -12.22
CA ALA A 19 -6.23 -19.77 -13.06
C ALA A 19 -6.42 -18.49 -12.25
N LEU A 20 -7.16 -18.57 -11.14
CA LEU A 20 -7.38 -17.46 -10.22
C LEU A 20 -6.06 -16.96 -9.63
N THR A 21 -5.22 -17.88 -9.14
CA THR A 21 -3.91 -17.56 -8.55
C THR A 21 -3.00 -16.88 -9.57
N ARG A 22 -2.93 -17.41 -10.79
CA ARG A 22 -2.15 -16.80 -11.88
C ARG A 22 -2.62 -15.37 -12.20
N THR A 23 -3.94 -15.17 -12.25
CA THR A 23 -4.54 -13.86 -12.51
C THR A 23 -4.23 -12.88 -11.39
N LYS A 24 -4.39 -13.29 -10.12
CA LYS A 24 -4.07 -12.45 -8.97
C LYS A 24 -2.60 -12.07 -8.93
N ASN A 25 -1.69 -13.02 -9.18
CA ASN A 25 -0.25 -12.76 -9.25
C ASN A 25 0.07 -11.68 -10.30
N CYS A 26 -0.57 -11.73 -11.47
CA CYS A 26 -0.38 -10.71 -12.50
C CYS A 26 -0.89 -9.33 -12.04
N VAL A 27 -2.08 -9.28 -11.44
CA VAL A 27 -2.69 -8.02 -10.96
C VAL A 27 -1.89 -7.42 -9.81
N GLU A 28 -1.45 -8.22 -8.85
CA GLU A 28 -0.68 -7.79 -7.69
C GLU A 28 0.70 -7.26 -8.09
N ARG A 29 1.39 -7.92 -9.02
CA ARG A 29 2.66 -7.42 -9.58
C ARG A 29 2.46 -6.08 -10.31
N CYS A 30 1.43 -5.98 -11.14
CA CYS A 30 1.09 -4.73 -11.82
C CYS A 30 0.81 -3.60 -10.82
N ARG A 31 0.04 -3.89 -9.77
CA ARG A 31 -0.25 -2.94 -8.69
C ARG A 31 1.04 -2.52 -7.96
N GLY A 32 1.94 -3.44 -7.69
CA GLY A 32 3.24 -3.17 -7.07
C GLY A 32 4.09 -2.20 -7.90
N VAL A 33 4.25 -2.49 -9.19
CA VAL A 33 4.98 -1.60 -10.13
C VAL A 33 4.38 -0.21 -10.14
N LEU A 34 3.05 -0.11 -10.30
CA LEU A 34 2.38 1.21 -10.35
C LEU A 34 2.52 1.99 -9.04
N LYS A 35 2.44 1.33 -7.87
CA LYS A 35 2.66 1.98 -6.58
C LYS A 35 4.10 2.49 -6.44
N ASN A 36 5.07 1.70 -6.88
CA ASN A 36 6.48 2.08 -6.78
C ASN A 36 6.80 3.28 -7.68
N THR A 37 6.23 3.29 -8.89
CA THR A 37 6.47 4.35 -9.85
C THR A 37 5.74 5.66 -9.51
N PHE A 38 4.59 5.61 -8.81
CA PHE A 38 3.73 6.78 -8.63
C PHE A 38 3.23 6.94 -7.18
N ARG A 39 3.78 7.95 -6.49
CA ARG A 39 3.43 8.35 -5.11
C ARG A 39 1.95 8.72 -4.88
N CYS A 40 1.19 8.98 -5.95
CA CYS A 40 -0.25 9.26 -5.85
C CYS A 40 -1.08 8.02 -5.47
N LEU A 41 -0.51 6.82 -5.56
CA LEU A 41 -1.13 5.60 -5.08
C LEU A 41 -0.65 5.35 -3.65
N LEU A 42 -1.46 5.73 -2.65
CA LEU A 42 -1.13 5.58 -1.22
C LEU A 42 -0.63 4.16 -0.85
N LYS A 43 0.27 4.12 0.14
CA LYS A 43 0.80 2.88 0.74
C LYS A 43 -0.34 2.06 1.36
N ASP A 44 -1.22 2.74 2.10
CA ASP A 44 -2.46 2.17 2.61
C ASP A 44 -3.27 1.63 1.45
N SER A 45 -3.45 0.31 1.43
CA SER A 45 -4.16 -0.40 0.37
C SER A 45 -5.67 -0.20 0.42
N VAL A 46 -6.10 0.97 0.90
CA VAL A 46 -7.48 1.38 1.10
C VAL A 46 -7.85 2.41 0.05
N LEU A 47 -9.05 2.27 -0.50
CA LEU A 47 -9.57 3.18 -1.49
C LEU A 47 -10.10 4.44 -0.80
N HIS A 48 -9.27 5.47 -0.67
CA HIS A 48 -9.69 6.77 -0.10
C HIS A 48 -10.62 7.56 -1.02
N TYR A 49 -10.72 7.15 -2.28
CA TYR A 49 -11.49 7.86 -3.31
C TYR A 49 -12.71 7.06 -3.73
N ALA A 50 -13.78 7.76 -4.13
CA ALA A 50 -14.91 7.10 -4.80
C ALA A 50 -14.42 6.28 -6.02
N PRO A 51 -15.06 5.15 -6.36
CA PRO A 51 -14.60 4.26 -7.43
C PRO A 51 -14.33 4.96 -8.76
N PHE A 52 -15.17 5.95 -9.09
CA PHE A 52 -15.00 6.77 -10.29
C PHE A 52 -13.69 7.56 -10.28
N LYS A 53 -13.37 8.22 -9.16
CA LYS A 53 -12.13 8.98 -8.99
C LYS A 53 -10.91 8.07 -8.96
N ALA A 54 -11.00 6.93 -8.30
CA ALA A 54 -9.94 5.94 -8.30
C ALA A 54 -9.62 5.44 -9.72
N GLY A 55 -10.65 5.19 -10.54
CA GLY A 55 -10.48 4.82 -11.95
C GLY A 55 -9.74 5.90 -12.76
N GLN A 56 -10.05 7.18 -12.53
CA GLN A 56 -9.33 8.29 -13.17
C GLN A 56 -7.84 8.31 -12.80
N ILE A 57 -7.53 8.11 -11.51
CA ILE A 57 -6.14 8.05 -11.03
C ILE A 57 -5.40 6.89 -11.70
N ILE A 58 -5.97 5.68 -11.70
CA ILE A 58 -5.37 4.50 -12.33
C ILE A 58 -5.10 4.73 -13.81
N ASN A 59 -6.07 5.31 -14.54
CA ASN A 59 -5.90 5.62 -15.96
C ASN A 59 -4.77 6.62 -16.21
N ALA A 60 -4.72 7.71 -15.44
CA ALA A 60 -3.65 8.71 -15.56
C ALA A 60 -2.27 8.10 -15.30
N THR A 61 -2.15 7.32 -14.22
CA THR A 61 -0.94 6.59 -13.83
C THR A 61 -0.50 5.62 -14.95
N ARG A 62 -1.45 4.91 -15.58
CA ARG A 62 -1.14 3.97 -16.66
C ARG A 62 -0.68 4.67 -17.93
N VAL A 63 -1.34 5.78 -18.30
CA VAL A 63 -0.93 6.60 -19.45
C VAL A 63 0.49 7.12 -19.24
N ARG A 64 0.80 7.65 -18.04
CA ARG A 64 2.14 8.14 -17.71
C ARG A 64 3.18 7.02 -17.75
N HIS A 65 2.89 5.86 -17.18
CA HIS A 65 3.78 4.69 -17.26
C HIS A 65 4.12 4.32 -18.70
N ASN A 66 3.12 4.25 -19.57
CA ASN A 66 3.32 3.93 -20.98
C ASN A 66 4.17 4.99 -21.70
N MET A 67 4.01 6.28 -21.35
CA MET A 67 4.84 7.35 -21.89
C MET A 67 6.31 7.20 -21.46
N CYS A 68 6.56 6.91 -20.19
CA CYS A 68 7.92 6.69 -19.68
C CYS A 68 8.59 5.47 -20.31
N VAL A 69 7.87 4.35 -20.45
CA VAL A 69 8.35 3.15 -21.15
C VAL A 69 8.70 3.46 -22.61
N ARG A 70 7.85 4.20 -23.32
CA ARG A 70 8.11 4.60 -24.71
C ARG A 70 9.28 5.57 -24.87
N ALA A 71 9.51 6.41 -23.86
CA ALA A 71 10.63 7.34 -23.82
C ALA A 71 11.93 6.69 -23.28
N ASN A 72 11.89 5.40 -22.93
CA ASN A 72 12.99 4.64 -22.34
C ASN A 72 13.58 5.34 -21.10
N LEU A 73 12.71 5.98 -20.32
CA LEU A 73 13.08 6.63 -19.06
C LEU A 73 13.15 5.56 -17.98
N ASP A 74 14.31 5.45 -17.33
CA ASP A 74 14.44 4.65 -16.13
C ASP A 74 13.62 5.31 -15.02
N MET A 75 12.55 4.63 -14.63
CA MET A 75 11.76 5.04 -13.47
C MET A 75 12.37 4.35 -12.28
N GLU A 76 13.45 4.92 -11.74
CA GLU A 76 14.11 4.42 -10.55
C GLU A 76 13.09 4.19 -9.43
N ASP A 77 13.22 3.04 -8.78
CA ASP A 77 12.46 2.67 -7.58
C ASP A 77 12.83 3.66 -6.48
N GLN A 78 12.02 4.71 -6.28
CA GLN A 78 12.25 5.64 -5.19
C GLN A 78 11.96 4.90 -3.88
N GLU A 79 13.02 4.60 -3.12
CA GLU A 79 12.94 3.98 -1.80
C GLU A 79 11.79 4.60 -1.00
N GLU A 80 10.95 3.73 -0.40
CA GLU A 80 9.85 4.15 0.46
C GLU A 80 10.42 5.11 1.51
N GLN A 81 10.17 6.42 1.35
CA GLN A 81 10.35 7.34 2.46
C GLN A 81 9.38 6.87 3.55
N ALA A 82 9.93 6.31 4.62
CA ALA A 82 9.20 6.07 5.84
C ALA A 82 8.50 7.39 6.20
N ASP A 83 7.19 7.32 6.35
CA ASP A 83 6.36 8.43 6.81
C ASP A 83 6.84 8.77 8.23
N ASN A 84 7.77 9.72 8.34
CA ASN A 84 8.37 10.16 9.60
C ASN A 84 7.50 11.20 10.32
N ASP A 85 6.29 11.47 9.80
CA ASP A 85 5.41 12.53 10.31
C ASP A 85 4.34 12.03 11.29
N VAL A 86 4.36 10.74 11.69
CA VAL A 86 3.52 10.27 12.80
C VAL A 86 4.19 10.65 14.11
N PRO A 87 3.60 11.55 14.92
CA PRO A 87 4.17 11.89 16.21
C PRO A 87 4.21 10.63 17.09
N ASP A 88 5.37 10.34 17.67
CA ASP A 88 5.55 9.24 18.62
C ASP A 88 4.62 9.48 19.82
N LEU A 89 3.50 8.78 19.82
CA LEU A 89 2.43 8.95 20.79
C LEU A 89 2.91 8.55 22.19
N ASP A 90 3.83 7.59 22.30
CA ASP A 90 4.37 7.13 23.56
C ASP A 90 5.30 8.18 24.18
N ALA A 91 6.09 8.86 23.35
CA ALA A 91 6.91 10.00 23.79
C ALA A 91 6.05 11.19 24.25
N ILE A 92 4.92 11.47 23.58
CA ILE A 92 3.99 12.54 23.98
C ILE A 92 3.32 12.20 25.31
N VAL A 93 2.81 10.98 25.47
CA VAL A 93 2.13 10.54 26.70
C VAL A 93 3.09 10.55 27.89
N SER A 94 4.34 10.12 27.70
CA SER A 94 5.37 10.14 28.74
C SER A 94 5.66 11.57 29.23
N ASN A 95 5.83 12.52 28.30
CA ASN A 95 6.02 13.93 28.63
C ASN A 95 4.83 14.53 29.40
N VAL A 96 3.59 14.20 29.02
CA VAL A 96 2.39 14.68 29.71
C VAL A 96 2.29 14.10 31.13
N LEU A 97 2.67 12.83 31.31
CA LEU A 97 2.68 12.19 32.63
C LEU A 97 3.71 12.83 33.57
N GLU A 98 4.93 13.06 33.09
CA GLU A 98 5.99 13.73 33.86
C GLU A 98 5.59 15.15 34.26
N GLN A 99 4.99 15.93 33.34
CA GLN A 99 4.46 17.25 33.65
C GLN A 99 3.34 17.20 34.70
N GLY A 100 2.47 16.20 34.64
CA GLY A 100 1.41 15.99 35.63
C GLY A 100 1.96 15.64 37.02
N GLN A 101 3.00 14.81 37.08
CA GLN A 101 3.68 14.44 38.33
C GLN A 101 4.41 15.62 38.94
N ALA A 102 5.14 16.41 38.13
CA ALA A 102 5.84 17.61 38.57
C ALA A 102 4.89 18.68 39.13
N ARG A 103 3.72 18.88 38.51
CA ARG A 103 2.69 19.79 39.03
C ARG A 103 2.12 19.32 40.36
N ARG A 104 1.90 18.02 40.55
CA ARG A 104 1.41 17.46 41.83
C ARG A 104 2.44 17.60 42.95
N ALA A 105 3.73 17.43 42.65
CA ALA A 105 4.81 17.60 43.62
C ALA A 105 4.94 19.05 44.13
N ASN A 106 4.50 20.05 43.35
CA ASN A 106 4.53 21.46 43.74
C ASN A 106 3.24 21.93 44.47
N ILE A 107 2.24 21.07 44.64
CA ILE A 107 0.96 21.39 45.30
C ILE A 107 0.88 20.77 46.71
N ILE A 108 1.81 19.88 47.05
CA ILE A 108 2.00 19.30 48.39
C ILE A 108 3.17 20.04 49.06
#